data_AF-A0A2W2EVZ7-F1
#
_entry.id   AF-A0A2W2EVZ7-F1
#
_cell.length_a   1.000
_cell.length_b   1.000
_cell.length_c   1.000
_cell.angle_alpha   90.00
_cell.angle_beta   90.00
_cell.angle_gamma   90.00
#
_symmetry.space_group_name_H-M   'P 1'
#
loop_
_entity.id
_entity.type
_entity.pdbx_description
1 polymer ?
#
loop_
_entity_poly.entity_id
_entity_poly.type
_entity_poly.pdbx_seq_one_letter_code
_entity_poly.pdbx_strand_id
1 'polypeptide(L)'
;MSVLRTETMRLPAADPPAASPLPLLRGTWARRGVVGADEEMTAQIVCGQPYSLLPYTAQDGYSRTRAERDLPVVVLENEVLTATFLPAYGGRLWSLVHRPSDRELLHRNPMVQPANLALRDAWLAGGVEWNVGATGHWPLTCSPLHAVRLTRSDGTPMLRMYEFERMRRLVVRVDAWLPPGSPVLFVEVTLHNLAAEPVPAYWWSNIAVPEAAGVRVLAPATQAYHYDYTGVLRPEEFPMRDGRDRSYTDTAQQAADYFFEIPAVERRWIAAVDPSGSGLVQVSTDRLRGRKLFHWGTGSGGRRWQEWLSGPSSRYLEIQAGLARTQLEHVPMPGGATWSWVEAYGLLELDPAAAHGPWDDAVRAAATAVDRLVPRETLLPGGPSHAPEVLSRGSGWGALEVGDALPELDFGQIGDEQRPWRELLETGRLPECDPPAAPVTGGPWRDLLERHPADWHARYHLGLVRYADGDREGAERAWRESLHHRRTPWALRCLAESGRLAGSGSGADLLAEAHALAPAVVALTVETLRALLADGRAAEALTLIDRLRPGDRALGRIQLLEAEAALRAGDLDRAGALIERGITVHNLREGEDSLDELWFRYHELRHPDTDPEQVRRDHPLPATYDFRMH
;
A
#
# COMPACT_ATOMS: atom_id res chain seq x y z
N MET A 1 -9.92 -18.78 28.37
CA MET A 1 -8.83 -17.96 28.97
C MET A 1 -8.14 -17.26 27.82
N SER A 2 -7.82 -15.98 27.96
CA SER A 2 -7.15 -15.20 26.92
C SER A 2 -5.65 -15.15 27.14
N VAL A 3 -4.87 -15.32 26.07
CA VAL A 3 -3.40 -15.37 26.11
C VAL A 3 -2.84 -14.54 24.95
N LEU A 4 -1.78 -13.78 25.23
CA LEU A 4 -0.96 -13.09 24.23
C LEU A 4 0.46 -13.63 24.32
N ARG A 5 1.06 -14.09 23.22
CA ARG A 5 2.43 -14.61 23.18
C ARG A 5 3.14 -14.26 21.89
N THR A 6 4.47 -14.33 21.92
CA THR A 6 5.30 -14.29 20.72
C THR A 6 5.57 -15.71 20.25
N GLU A 7 5.54 -15.92 18.94
CA GLU A 7 5.86 -17.19 18.29
C GLU A 7 6.72 -16.95 17.05
N THR A 8 7.14 -18.03 16.41
CA THR A 8 7.80 -18.01 15.11
C THR A 8 6.96 -18.83 14.13
N MET A 9 6.52 -18.19 13.06
CA MET A 9 5.81 -18.83 11.96
C MET A 9 6.81 -19.15 10.84
N ARG A 10 6.81 -20.40 10.37
CA ARG A 10 7.70 -20.84 9.29
C ARG A 10 6.91 -21.00 7.99
N LEU A 11 7.32 -20.28 6.95
CA LEU A 11 6.68 -20.32 5.63
C LEU A 11 7.63 -19.90 4.50
N PRO A 12 7.31 -20.20 3.23
CA PRO A 12 8.03 -19.65 2.08
C PRO A 12 8.00 -18.12 2.08
N ALA A 13 9.17 -17.49 2.10
CA ALA A 13 9.30 -16.05 2.09
C ALA A 13 10.44 -15.58 1.18
N ALA A 14 10.17 -14.53 0.40
CA ALA A 14 11.20 -13.72 -0.24
C ALA A 14 11.99 -12.92 0.80
N ASP A 15 13.12 -12.33 0.38
CA ASP A 15 13.84 -11.40 1.24
C ASP A 15 12.96 -10.21 1.62
N PRO A 16 13.08 -9.67 2.86
CA PRO A 16 12.44 -8.42 3.23
C PRO A 16 12.81 -7.31 2.24
N PRO A 17 11.86 -6.45 1.86
CA PRO A 17 12.11 -5.43 0.85
C PRO A 17 13.08 -4.36 1.38
N ALA A 18 14.19 -4.18 0.67
CA ALA A 18 15.18 -3.16 0.98
C ALA A 18 14.74 -1.80 0.42
N ALA A 19 15.04 -0.74 1.18
CA ALA A 19 14.76 0.63 0.75
C ALA A 19 15.81 1.12 -0.26
N SER A 20 15.33 1.76 -1.32
CA SER A 20 16.14 2.57 -2.23
C SER A 20 16.62 3.84 -1.53
N PRO A 21 17.81 4.37 -1.86
CA PRO A 21 18.24 5.68 -1.38
C PRO A 21 17.49 6.85 -2.06
N LEU A 22 16.66 6.57 -3.08
CA LEU A 22 16.00 7.62 -3.86
C LEU A 22 14.66 8.05 -3.21
N PRO A 23 14.48 9.34 -2.89
CA PRO A 23 13.22 9.85 -2.36
C PRO A 23 12.09 9.83 -3.39
N LEU A 24 10.87 9.60 -2.93
CA LEU A 24 9.67 9.56 -3.76
C LEU A 24 9.08 10.96 -3.97
N LEU A 25 9.54 11.65 -5.02
CA LEU A 25 9.04 12.99 -5.40
C LEU A 25 7.65 12.95 -6.06
N ARG A 26 7.18 11.79 -6.50
CA ARG A 26 5.82 11.63 -7.04
C ARG A 26 4.79 11.69 -5.90
N GLY A 27 3.65 12.32 -6.15
CA GLY A 27 2.47 12.23 -5.30
C GLY A 27 1.56 11.04 -5.64
N THR A 28 0.37 11.00 -5.03
CA THR A 28 -0.71 10.11 -5.46
C THR A 28 -1.53 10.81 -6.53
N TRP A 29 -1.37 10.41 -7.79
CA TRP A 29 -2.15 10.97 -8.89
C TRP A 29 -3.49 10.25 -9.01
N ALA A 30 -4.43 10.59 -8.13
CA ALA A 30 -5.82 10.15 -8.23
C ALA A 30 -6.66 11.20 -8.97
N ARG A 31 -6.33 11.52 -10.22
CA ARG A 31 -7.32 12.19 -11.11
C ARG A 31 -8.12 11.12 -11.84
N ARG A 32 -8.82 10.29 -11.06
CA ARG A 32 -9.95 9.52 -11.59
C ARG A 32 -11.14 10.47 -11.61
N GLY A 33 -11.83 10.58 -12.74
CA GLY A 33 -13.06 11.36 -12.78
C GLY A 33 -14.06 10.74 -11.80
N VAL A 34 -14.74 11.55 -11.00
CA VAL A 34 -15.86 11.07 -10.18
C VAL A 34 -17.14 11.71 -10.69
N VAL A 35 -18.12 10.88 -11.03
CA VAL A 35 -19.46 11.30 -11.41
C VAL A 35 -20.37 11.10 -10.21
N GLY A 36 -21.33 12.02 -9.99
CA GLY A 36 -22.32 11.88 -8.92
C GLY A 36 -21.84 12.20 -7.50
N ALA A 37 -20.60 12.69 -7.35
CA ALA A 37 -20.09 13.17 -6.07
C ALA A 37 -20.86 14.42 -5.59
N ASP A 38 -21.28 14.41 -4.33
CA ASP A 38 -21.83 15.60 -3.67
C ASP A 38 -20.73 16.60 -3.24
N GLU A 39 -21.12 17.72 -2.64
CA GLU A 39 -20.19 18.77 -2.20
C GLU A 39 -19.20 18.26 -1.14
N GLU A 40 -19.65 17.43 -0.20
CA GLU A 40 -18.80 16.84 0.84
C GLU A 40 -17.73 15.93 0.22
N MET A 41 -18.14 15.02 -0.68
CA MET A 41 -17.24 14.08 -1.36
C MET A 41 -16.24 14.84 -2.22
N THR A 42 -16.71 15.82 -2.98
CA THR A 42 -15.85 16.64 -3.84
C THR A 42 -14.79 17.38 -3.02
N ALA A 43 -15.17 17.97 -1.88
CA ALA A 43 -14.24 18.63 -0.99
C ALA A 43 -13.22 17.65 -0.40
N GLN A 44 -13.66 16.45 0.02
CA GLN A 44 -12.77 15.43 0.59
C GLN A 44 -11.84 14.79 -0.45
N ILE A 45 -12.26 14.62 -1.70
CA ILE A 45 -11.38 14.13 -2.79
C ILE A 45 -10.23 15.10 -3.05
N VAL A 46 -10.51 16.40 -3.04
CA VAL A 46 -9.50 17.45 -3.23
C VAL A 46 -8.66 17.66 -1.98
N CYS A 47 -9.17 17.30 -0.80
CA CYS A 47 -8.54 17.57 0.49
C CYS A 47 -7.16 16.92 0.60
N GLY A 48 -6.13 17.73 0.37
CA GLY A 48 -4.75 17.39 0.67
C GLY A 48 -4.23 16.13 0.00
N GLN A 49 -4.61 15.85 -1.25
CA GLN A 49 -3.91 14.89 -2.10
C GLN A 49 -2.39 15.15 -2.02
N PRO A 50 -1.57 14.17 -1.59
CA PRO A 50 -0.15 14.40 -1.39
C PRO A 50 0.53 14.72 -2.71
N TYR A 51 1.12 15.91 -2.79
CA TYR A 51 1.91 16.36 -3.93
C TYR A 51 3.16 15.50 -4.14
N SER A 52 3.71 14.97 -3.05
CA SER A 52 4.84 14.03 -3.02
C SER A 52 4.64 12.99 -1.93
N LEU A 53 5.32 11.85 -2.03
CA LEU A 53 5.35 10.81 -1.00
C LEU A 53 6.54 10.99 -0.03
N LEU A 54 7.17 12.17 -0.01
CA LEU A 54 8.18 12.49 0.99
C LEU A 54 7.58 12.43 2.41
N PRO A 55 8.36 11.99 3.43
CA PRO A 55 9.81 11.74 3.40
C PRO A 55 10.21 10.33 2.95
N TYR A 56 9.32 9.54 2.36
CA TYR A 56 9.61 8.14 2.06
C TYR A 56 10.49 7.95 0.81
N THR A 57 11.25 6.86 0.84
CA THR A 57 11.94 6.28 -0.30
C THR A 57 11.23 5.00 -0.76
N ALA A 58 11.49 4.53 -1.99
CA ALA A 58 10.93 3.26 -2.47
C ALA A 58 11.45 2.07 -1.64
N GLN A 59 10.64 1.04 -1.47
CA GLN A 59 11.01 -0.30 -0.99
C GLN A 59 10.93 -1.27 -2.17
N ASP A 60 11.80 -1.10 -3.16
CA ASP A 60 11.79 -1.83 -4.44
C ASP A 60 12.91 -2.89 -4.54
N GLY A 61 13.74 -3.02 -3.49
CA GLY A 61 14.81 -3.99 -3.40
C GLY A 61 14.35 -5.35 -2.89
N TYR A 62 13.60 -6.10 -3.70
CA TYR A 62 13.17 -7.46 -3.36
C TYR A 62 13.27 -8.42 -4.56
N SER A 63 13.50 -9.70 -4.24
CA SER A 63 13.47 -10.79 -5.22
C SER A 63 12.16 -11.57 -5.12
N ARG A 64 11.96 -12.52 -6.03
CA ARG A 64 10.88 -13.51 -5.95
C ARG A 64 11.39 -14.92 -5.66
N THR A 65 12.66 -15.03 -5.31
CA THR A 65 13.25 -16.29 -4.84
C THR A 65 12.82 -16.49 -3.40
N ARG A 66 11.99 -17.51 -3.17
CA ARG A 66 11.48 -17.85 -1.85
C ARG A 66 12.33 -18.96 -1.23
N ALA A 67 12.52 -18.88 0.07
CA ALA A 67 13.03 -19.96 0.90
C ALA A 67 12.14 -20.10 2.13
N GLU A 68 12.14 -21.25 2.79
CA GLU A 68 11.54 -21.38 4.11
C GLU A 68 12.22 -20.42 5.09
N ARG A 69 11.45 -19.54 5.72
CA ARG A 69 11.97 -18.59 6.71
C ARG A 69 11.12 -18.56 7.96
N ASP A 70 11.81 -18.27 9.05
CA ASP A 70 11.24 -18.04 10.37
C ASP A 70 10.84 -16.58 10.50
N LEU A 71 9.54 -16.33 10.70
CA LEU A 71 8.94 -15.01 10.84
C LEU A 71 8.44 -14.83 12.27
N PRO A 72 8.96 -13.86 13.04
CA PRO A 72 8.42 -13.53 14.35
C PRO A 72 6.98 -13.04 14.24
N VAL A 73 6.08 -13.61 15.04
CA VAL A 73 4.67 -13.25 15.07
C VAL A 73 4.20 -13.02 16.50
N VAL A 74 3.10 -12.29 16.65
CA VAL A 74 2.40 -12.14 17.93
C VAL A 74 1.04 -12.82 17.82
N VAL A 75 0.77 -13.77 18.71
CA VAL A 75 -0.48 -14.54 18.74
C VAL A 75 -1.32 -14.10 19.94
N LEU A 76 -2.55 -13.70 19.67
CA LEU A 76 -3.59 -13.39 20.65
C LEU A 76 -4.73 -14.41 20.49
N GLU A 77 -5.03 -15.17 21.54
CA GLU A 77 -6.05 -16.22 21.45
C GLU A 77 -6.91 -16.33 22.71
N ASN A 78 -8.10 -16.87 22.53
CA ASN A 78 -8.96 -17.41 23.57
C ASN A 78 -9.46 -18.81 23.15
N GLU A 79 -10.51 -19.33 23.78
CA GLU A 79 -11.08 -20.62 23.43
C GLU A 79 -11.79 -20.66 22.07
N VAL A 80 -12.21 -19.51 21.53
CA VAL A 80 -12.98 -19.38 20.28
C VAL A 80 -12.12 -18.95 19.09
N LEU A 81 -11.19 -18.02 19.27
CA LEU A 81 -10.41 -17.42 18.20
C LEU A 81 -8.90 -17.47 18.49
N THR A 82 -8.11 -17.56 17.42
CA THR A 82 -6.66 -17.36 17.42
C THR A 82 -6.30 -16.34 16.34
N ALA A 83 -5.83 -15.16 16.75
CA ALA A 83 -5.40 -14.07 15.89
C ALA A 83 -3.87 -13.99 15.85
N THR A 84 -3.27 -13.98 14.65
CA THR A 84 -1.81 -13.88 14.46
C THR A 84 -1.45 -12.58 13.76
N PHE A 85 -0.57 -11.79 14.36
CA PHE A 85 -0.12 -10.49 13.85
C PHE A 85 1.34 -10.52 13.40
N LEU A 86 1.65 -9.69 12.41
CA LEU A 86 3.00 -9.46 11.87
C LEU A 86 3.48 -8.04 12.18
N PRO A 87 4.09 -7.79 13.36
CA PRO A 87 4.62 -6.47 13.70
C PRO A 87 5.62 -5.94 12.68
N ALA A 88 6.42 -6.81 12.04
CA ALA A 88 7.41 -6.44 11.03
C ALA A 88 6.82 -5.99 9.68
N TYR A 89 5.53 -6.22 9.45
CA TYR A 89 4.82 -5.93 8.19
C TYR A 89 3.59 -5.08 8.48
N GLY A 90 3.83 -3.88 9.00
CA GLY A 90 2.79 -2.89 9.29
C GLY A 90 1.81 -3.32 10.36
N GLY A 91 2.13 -4.32 11.20
CA GLY A 91 1.21 -4.86 12.20
C GLY A 91 0.03 -5.64 11.63
N ARG A 92 0.15 -6.15 10.40
CA ARG A 92 -0.90 -6.90 9.69
C ARG A 92 -1.48 -8.03 10.53
N LEU A 93 -2.81 -8.13 10.61
CA LEU A 93 -3.48 -9.33 11.14
C LEU A 93 -3.43 -10.40 10.06
N TRP A 94 -2.49 -11.33 10.16
CA TRP A 94 -2.20 -12.31 9.12
C TRP A 94 -3.18 -13.47 9.05
N SER A 95 -3.72 -13.87 10.21
CA SER A 95 -4.58 -15.06 10.35
C SER A 95 -5.57 -14.82 11.48
N LEU A 96 -6.81 -15.28 11.29
CA LEU A 96 -7.86 -15.28 12.30
C LEU A 96 -8.61 -16.62 12.21
N VAL A 97 -8.21 -17.56 13.06
CA VAL A 97 -8.77 -18.91 13.06
C VAL A 97 -9.91 -19.00 14.07
N HIS A 98 -11.07 -19.48 13.63
CA HIS A 98 -12.15 -19.92 14.50
C HIS A 98 -11.88 -21.36 14.96
N ARG A 99 -11.49 -21.50 16.24
CA ARG A 99 -11.00 -22.74 16.84
C ARG A 99 -12.06 -23.86 16.88
N PRO A 100 -13.35 -23.59 17.22
CA PRO A 100 -14.35 -24.65 17.27
C PRO A 100 -14.58 -25.37 15.94
N SER A 101 -14.41 -24.67 14.81
CA SER A 101 -14.57 -25.26 13.46
C SER A 101 -13.26 -25.43 12.70
N ASP A 102 -12.12 -25.14 13.33
CA ASP A 102 -10.78 -25.11 12.71
C ASP A 102 -10.73 -24.35 11.37
N ARG A 103 -11.46 -23.22 11.33
CA ARG A 103 -11.66 -22.45 10.11
C ARG A 103 -10.83 -21.17 10.11
N GLU A 104 -9.97 -21.02 9.11
CA GLU A 104 -9.36 -19.72 8.79
C GLU A 104 -10.43 -18.79 8.20
N LEU A 105 -10.59 -17.60 8.77
CA LEU A 105 -11.57 -16.60 8.35
C LEU A 105 -10.99 -15.61 7.32
N LEU A 106 -9.67 -15.43 7.30
CA LEU A 106 -8.97 -14.52 6.40
C LEU A 106 -8.35 -15.26 5.22
N HIS A 107 -8.03 -14.56 4.15
CA HIS A 107 -7.07 -15.08 3.18
C HIS A 107 -5.67 -15.07 3.79
N ARG A 108 -5.27 -16.18 4.41
CA ARG A 108 -3.90 -16.37 4.89
C ARG A 108 -3.02 -16.80 3.73
N ASN A 109 -2.36 -15.83 3.10
CA ASN A 109 -1.46 -16.10 1.98
C ASN A 109 -0.38 -17.12 2.39
N PRO A 110 -0.16 -18.21 1.62
CA PRO A 110 0.78 -19.26 1.99
C PRO A 110 2.26 -18.83 1.87
N MET A 111 2.55 -17.59 1.46
CA MET A 111 3.90 -17.07 1.31
C MET A 111 4.00 -15.59 1.69
N VAL A 112 5.21 -15.15 1.99
CA VAL A 112 5.56 -13.72 2.07
C VAL A 112 6.27 -13.32 0.78
N GLN A 113 5.59 -12.58 -0.09
CA GLN A 113 6.14 -12.14 -1.37
C GLN A 113 5.74 -10.70 -1.67
N PRO A 114 6.69 -9.74 -1.58
CA PRO A 114 6.44 -8.37 -1.95
C PRO A 114 6.09 -8.18 -3.44
N ALA A 115 5.21 -7.23 -3.72
CA ALA A 115 4.86 -6.75 -5.05
C ALA A 115 4.59 -5.23 -5.04
N ASN A 116 4.60 -4.60 -6.21
CA ASN A 116 4.55 -3.14 -6.38
C ASN A 116 3.11 -2.60 -6.37
N LEU A 117 2.48 -2.64 -5.19
CA LEU A 117 1.10 -2.17 -4.96
C LEU A 117 1.06 -1.02 -3.93
N ALA A 118 2.06 -0.88 -3.05
CA ALA A 118 2.06 0.16 -2.03
C ALA A 118 2.61 1.50 -2.51
N LEU A 119 2.34 2.55 -1.72
CA LEU A 119 2.90 3.88 -1.95
C LEU A 119 4.44 3.85 -2.04
N ARG A 120 5.09 2.96 -1.29
CA ARG A 120 6.53 2.69 -1.34
C ARG A 120 6.89 1.44 -2.16
N ASP A 121 6.10 1.03 -3.13
CA ASP A 121 6.32 -0.21 -3.90
C ASP A 121 5.91 -1.46 -3.10
N ALA A 122 6.76 -1.99 -2.22
CA ALA A 122 6.53 -3.28 -1.56
C ALA A 122 5.22 -3.38 -0.76
N TRP A 123 4.43 -4.39 -1.10
CA TRP A 123 3.17 -4.77 -0.45
C TRP A 123 3.00 -6.30 -0.39
N LEU A 124 2.23 -6.80 0.58
CA LEU A 124 1.91 -8.22 0.74
C LEU A 124 0.40 -8.47 0.62
N ALA A 125 0.01 -9.52 -0.10
CA ALA A 125 -1.37 -10.01 -0.12
C ALA A 125 -1.71 -10.84 1.11
N GLY A 126 -2.96 -10.76 1.58
CA GLY A 126 -3.52 -11.59 2.65
C GLY A 126 -3.70 -10.89 3.99
N GLY A 127 -4.57 -11.43 4.85
CA GLY A 127 -4.86 -10.87 6.17
C GLY A 127 -5.59 -9.52 6.16
N VAL A 128 -5.47 -8.77 7.26
CA VAL A 128 -5.96 -7.38 7.39
C VAL A 128 -4.79 -6.40 7.43
N GLU A 129 -4.78 -5.50 6.47
CA GLU A 129 -3.84 -4.38 6.36
C GLU A 129 -4.45 -3.07 6.86
N TRP A 130 -3.63 -2.27 7.52
CA TRP A 130 -3.98 -0.93 8.01
C TRP A 130 -3.47 0.15 7.05
N ASN A 131 -4.35 0.80 6.29
CA ASN A 131 -3.96 1.79 5.30
C ASN A 131 -4.12 3.21 5.81
N VAL A 132 -3.01 3.93 6.00
CA VAL A 132 -2.99 5.30 6.57
C VAL A 132 -2.32 6.30 5.62
N GLY A 133 -2.68 7.57 5.77
CA GLY A 133 -1.91 8.69 5.21
C GLY A 133 -2.41 9.18 3.84
N ALA A 134 -2.50 8.31 2.84
CA ALA A 134 -3.07 8.67 1.54
C ALA A 134 -3.68 7.50 0.77
N THR A 135 -4.40 7.82 -0.32
CA THR A 135 -5.02 6.83 -1.21
C THR A 135 -4.02 5.78 -1.67
N GLY A 136 -4.32 4.52 -1.37
CA GLY A 136 -3.48 3.36 -1.70
C GLY A 136 -2.98 2.63 -0.47
N HIS A 137 -2.13 1.62 -0.67
CA HIS A 137 -1.59 0.83 0.43
C HIS A 137 -0.49 1.57 1.21
N TRP A 138 -0.52 1.45 2.54
CA TRP A 138 0.26 2.26 3.49
C TRP A 138 1.78 2.30 3.19
N PRO A 139 2.49 3.44 3.35
CA PRO A 139 3.95 3.46 3.26
C PRO A 139 4.65 2.59 4.32
N LEU A 140 3.96 2.19 5.39
CA LEU A 140 4.54 1.34 6.44
C LEU A 140 4.00 -0.11 6.40
N THR A 141 3.28 -0.51 5.34
CA THR A 141 2.73 -1.89 5.21
C THR A 141 3.81 -2.99 5.23
N CYS A 142 5.03 -2.68 4.77
CA CYS A 142 6.20 -3.56 4.86
C CYS A 142 7.29 -2.94 5.75
N SER A 143 6.90 -2.23 6.82
CA SER A 143 7.81 -1.67 7.82
C SER A 143 7.44 -2.17 9.23
N PRO A 144 8.41 -2.27 10.15
CA PRO A 144 8.12 -2.70 11.51
C PRO A 144 7.39 -1.63 12.30
N LEU A 145 6.43 -2.04 13.15
CA LEU A 145 5.82 -1.20 14.16
C LEU A 145 6.40 -1.51 15.55
N HIS A 146 6.31 -0.53 16.46
CA HIS A 146 6.46 -0.82 17.89
C HIS A 146 5.30 -1.73 18.30
N ALA A 147 5.58 -2.81 19.01
CA ALA A 147 4.56 -3.70 19.54
C ALA A 147 4.82 -3.96 21.02
N VAL A 148 3.80 -3.80 21.85
CA VAL A 148 3.86 -4.03 23.28
C VAL A 148 2.68 -4.88 23.76
N ARG A 149 2.93 -5.76 24.73
CA ARG A 149 1.91 -6.43 25.51
C ARG A 149 1.46 -5.49 26.63
N LEU A 150 0.15 -5.39 26.81
CA LEU A 150 -0.50 -4.65 27.87
C LEU A 150 -1.52 -5.55 28.56
N THR A 151 -1.95 -5.18 29.77
CA THR A 151 -3.07 -5.82 30.45
C THR A 151 -4.18 -4.79 30.68
N ARG A 152 -5.40 -5.10 30.21
CA ARG A 152 -6.60 -4.29 30.42
C ARG A 152 -7.04 -4.34 31.88
N SER A 153 -7.88 -3.40 32.30
CA SER A 153 -8.40 -3.33 33.67
C SER A 153 -9.17 -4.60 34.12
N ASP A 154 -9.75 -5.34 33.18
CA ASP A 154 -10.43 -6.62 33.41
C ASP A 154 -9.49 -7.84 33.42
N GLY A 155 -8.17 -7.63 33.28
CA GLY A 155 -7.16 -8.67 33.21
C GLY A 155 -6.93 -9.25 31.81
N THR A 156 -7.70 -8.84 30.80
CA THR A 156 -7.52 -9.32 29.42
C THR A 156 -6.20 -8.82 28.83
N PRO A 157 -5.36 -9.69 28.25
CA PRO A 157 -4.17 -9.26 27.50
C PRO A 157 -4.56 -8.43 26.27
N MET A 158 -3.76 -7.41 25.98
CA MET A 158 -3.94 -6.54 24.82
C MET A 158 -2.60 -6.38 24.09
N LEU A 159 -2.64 -6.48 22.77
CA LEU A 159 -1.53 -6.13 21.90
C LEU A 159 -1.72 -4.67 21.48
N ARG A 160 -0.75 -3.82 21.76
CA ARG A 160 -0.70 -2.46 21.21
C ARG A 160 0.41 -2.36 20.18
N MET A 161 0.07 -1.90 18.98
CA MET A 161 1.01 -1.58 17.92
C MET A 161 0.91 -0.10 17.57
N TYR A 162 2.04 0.57 17.32
CA TYR A 162 2.03 2.01 17.03
C TYR A 162 3.27 2.44 16.26
N GLU A 163 3.12 3.55 15.54
CA GLU A 163 4.20 4.21 14.81
C GLU A 163 3.82 5.66 14.46
N PHE A 164 4.84 6.49 14.20
CA PHE A 164 4.70 7.83 13.64
C PHE A 164 4.67 7.78 12.11
N GLU A 165 3.50 7.97 11.51
CA GLU A 165 3.33 8.09 10.06
C GLU A 165 3.84 9.47 9.61
N ARG A 166 4.95 9.48 8.88
CA ARG A 166 5.77 10.68 8.68
C ARG A 166 5.26 11.62 7.60
N MET A 167 4.53 11.11 6.60
CA MET A 167 4.02 11.95 5.51
C MET A 167 2.93 12.90 5.99
N ARG A 168 2.01 12.42 6.85
CA ARG A 168 0.96 13.21 7.49
C ARG A 168 1.32 13.67 8.89
N ARG A 169 2.43 13.19 9.45
CA ARG A 169 2.87 13.46 10.82
C ARG A 169 1.80 13.06 11.85
N LEU A 170 1.14 11.94 11.61
CA LEU A 170 0.13 11.37 12.50
C LEU A 170 0.76 10.26 13.34
N VAL A 171 0.44 10.21 14.63
CA VAL A 171 0.72 9.01 15.42
C VAL A 171 -0.44 8.04 15.25
N VAL A 172 -0.14 6.83 14.80
CA VAL A 172 -1.09 5.75 14.60
C VAL A 172 -0.93 4.74 15.72
N ARG A 173 -2.04 4.29 16.31
CA ARG A 173 -2.10 3.23 17.31
C ARG A 173 -3.18 2.22 16.95
N VAL A 174 -2.86 0.94 17.08
CA VAL A 174 -3.74 -0.21 16.87
C VAL A 174 -3.68 -1.09 18.11
N ASP A 175 -4.77 -1.12 18.87
CA ASP A 175 -4.91 -1.92 20.08
C ASP A 175 -5.84 -3.11 19.79
N ALA A 176 -5.34 -4.33 19.91
CA ALA A 176 -6.09 -5.55 19.69
C ALA A 176 -6.25 -6.36 20.99
N TRP A 177 -7.47 -6.77 21.30
CA TRP A 177 -7.75 -7.62 22.46
C TRP A 177 -8.86 -8.63 22.17
N LEU A 178 -8.85 -9.71 22.93
CA LEU A 178 -9.76 -10.83 22.75
C LEU A 178 -10.17 -11.35 24.13
N PRO A 179 -11.29 -10.89 24.71
CA PRO A 179 -11.74 -11.32 26.03
C PRO A 179 -12.05 -12.82 26.10
N PRO A 180 -11.99 -13.47 27.28
CA PRO A 180 -12.44 -14.85 27.43
C PRO A 180 -13.89 -14.99 26.95
N GLY A 181 -14.18 -16.06 26.21
CA GLY A 181 -15.50 -16.37 25.65
C GLY A 181 -15.91 -15.51 24.46
N SER A 182 -15.14 -14.47 24.11
CA SER A 182 -15.53 -13.59 23.02
C SER A 182 -15.44 -14.30 21.66
N PRO A 183 -16.50 -14.25 20.83
CA PRO A 183 -16.50 -14.83 19.50
C PRO A 183 -15.91 -13.88 18.44
N VAL A 184 -15.42 -12.71 18.85
CA VAL A 184 -14.85 -11.70 17.96
C VAL A 184 -13.54 -11.13 18.50
N LEU A 185 -12.61 -10.85 17.61
CA LEU A 185 -11.43 -10.04 17.89
C LEU A 185 -11.84 -8.56 17.86
N PHE A 186 -11.53 -7.81 18.92
CA PHE A 186 -11.69 -6.36 18.93
C PHE A 186 -10.38 -5.68 18.54
N VAL A 187 -10.48 -4.64 17.71
CA VAL A 187 -9.37 -3.78 17.31
C VAL A 187 -9.81 -2.32 17.45
N GLU A 188 -9.17 -1.57 18.34
CA GLU A 188 -9.31 -0.12 18.43
C GLU A 188 -8.17 0.54 17.68
N VAL A 189 -8.52 1.45 16.77
CA VAL A 189 -7.55 2.28 16.08
C VAL A 189 -7.63 3.69 16.63
N THR A 190 -6.49 4.35 16.77
CA THR A 190 -6.40 5.76 17.16
C THR A 190 -5.42 6.51 16.28
N LEU A 191 -5.86 7.66 15.80
CA LEU A 191 -5.02 8.64 15.11
C LEU A 191 -4.88 9.88 16.00
N HIS A 192 -3.65 10.33 16.20
CA HIS A 192 -3.35 11.59 16.88
C HIS A 192 -2.75 12.58 15.89
N ASN A 193 -3.39 13.74 15.74
CA ASN A 193 -2.82 14.90 15.07
C ASN A 193 -2.20 15.81 16.12
N LEU A 194 -0.88 15.73 16.28
CA LEU A 194 -0.15 16.55 17.27
C LEU A 194 0.14 17.96 16.75
N ALA A 195 -0.06 18.23 15.46
CA ALA A 195 0.10 19.56 14.90
C ALA A 195 -1.06 20.48 15.31
N ALA A 196 -0.81 21.79 15.29
CA ALA A 196 -1.86 22.79 15.49
C ALA A 196 -2.81 22.92 14.28
N GLU A 197 -2.34 22.51 13.10
CA GLU A 197 -3.08 22.63 11.84
C GLU A 197 -3.87 21.36 11.51
N PRO A 198 -4.98 21.48 10.74
CA PRO A 198 -5.68 20.32 10.21
C PRO A 198 -4.80 19.46 9.29
N VAL A 199 -4.95 18.14 9.38
CA VAL A 199 -4.26 17.17 8.52
C VAL A 199 -5.28 16.34 7.74
N PRO A 200 -5.06 16.07 6.44
CA PRO A 200 -5.92 15.17 5.67
C PRO A 200 -5.76 13.72 6.16
N ALA A 201 -6.72 13.24 6.93
CA ALA A 201 -6.72 11.89 7.48
C ALA A 201 -7.29 10.89 6.46
N TYR A 202 -6.65 9.72 6.42
CA TYR A 202 -7.02 8.60 5.59
C TYR A 202 -6.86 7.33 6.41
N TRP A 203 -7.89 6.49 6.42
CA TRP A 203 -7.84 5.16 7.01
C TRP A 203 -8.72 4.19 6.24
N TRP A 204 -8.16 3.01 5.91
CA TRP A 204 -8.90 1.83 5.46
C TRP A 204 -8.31 0.56 6.09
N SER A 205 -9.14 -0.22 6.77
CA SER A 205 -8.85 -1.60 7.14
C SER A 205 -9.14 -2.50 5.93
N ASN A 206 -8.11 -2.91 5.20
CA ASN A 206 -8.23 -3.74 4.00
C ASN A 206 -8.14 -5.22 4.37
N ILE A 207 -9.20 -5.99 4.11
CA ILE A 207 -9.36 -7.35 4.61
C ILE A 207 -9.45 -8.31 3.44
N ALA A 208 -8.38 -9.08 3.23
CA ALA A 208 -8.37 -10.15 2.25
C ALA A 208 -9.13 -11.36 2.80
N VAL A 209 -10.12 -11.84 2.06
CA VAL A 209 -10.92 -13.04 2.36
C VAL A 209 -10.86 -14.03 1.20
N PRO A 210 -11.01 -15.34 1.45
CA PRO A 210 -10.94 -16.33 0.37
C PRO A 210 -11.98 -16.07 -0.72
N GLU A 211 -11.55 -16.07 -1.98
CA GLU A 211 -12.44 -16.04 -3.14
C GLU A 211 -12.64 -17.47 -3.63
N ALA A 212 -13.88 -17.96 -3.53
CA ALA A 212 -14.28 -19.30 -3.96
C ALA A 212 -15.67 -19.25 -4.60
N ALA A 213 -16.03 -20.35 -5.27
CA ALA A 213 -17.32 -20.45 -5.95
C ALA A 213 -18.49 -20.22 -4.98
N GLY A 214 -19.39 -19.30 -5.33
CA GLY A 214 -20.56 -18.98 -4.53
C GLY A 214 -20.30 -18.21 -3.23
N VAL A 215 -19.09 -17.67 -3.01
CA VAL A 215 -18.87 -16.68 -1.95
C VAL A 215 -19.65 -15.41 -2.30
N ARG A 216 -20.43 -14.91 -1.33
CA ARG A 216 -21.28 -13.73 -1.47
C ARG A 216 -20.84 -12.63 -0.50
N VAL A 217 -20.71 -11.41 -1.00
CA VAL A 217 -20.40 -10.23 -0.18
C VAL A 217 -21.67 -9.46 0.16
N LEU A 218 -21.91 -9.27 1.46
CA LEU A 218 -23.09 -8.63 2.00
C LEU A 218 -22.71 -7.33 2.74
N ALA A 219 -23.47 -6.27 2.49
CA ALA A 219 -23.39 -4.99 3.20
C ALA A 219 -24.77 -4.32 3.19
N PRO A 220 -25.09 -3.43 4.14
CA PRO A 220 -26.39 -2.76 4.23
C PRO A 220 -26.50 -1.59 3.22
N ALA A 221 -26.39 -1.89 1.93
CA ALA A 221 -26.44 -0.93 0.84
C ALA A 221 -27.18 -1.50 -0.39
N THR A 222 -27.84 -0.62 -1.14
CA THR A 222 -28.47 -0.91 -2.44
C THR A 222 -27.85 -0.08 -3.58
N GLN A 223 -26.82 0.72 -3.26
CA GLN A 223 -26.06 1.54 -4.20
C GLN A 223 -24.58 1.49 -3.83
N ALA A 224 -23.72 1.63 -4.83
CA ALA A 224 -22.29 1.73 -4.64
C ALA A 224 -21.65 2.65 -5.69
N TYR A 225 -20.54 3.29 -5.36
CA TYR A 225 -19.64 3.85 -6.36
C TYR A 225 -18.79 2.72 -6.94
N HIS A 226 -18.86 2.55 -8.26
CA HIS A 226 -18.20 1.49 -9.00
C HIS A 226 -17.03 2.04 -9.85
N TYR A 227 -15.91 1.33 -9.83
CA TYR A 227 -14.72 1.61 -10.64
C TYR A 227 -14.23 0.32 -11.33
N ASP A 228 -14.22 0.31 -12.66
CA ASP A 228 -13.85 -0.83 -13.53
C ASP A 228 -12.50 -0.63 -14.23
N TYR A 229 -11.61 0.20 -13.68
CA TYR A 229 -10.29 0.47 -14.27
C TYR A 229 -10.35 1.15 -15.66
N THR A 230 -11.53 1.57 -16.14
CA THR A 230 -11.71 2.38 -17.36
C THR A 230 -11.60 3.90 -17.10
N GLY A 231 -11.38 4.31 -15.84
CA GLY A 231 -10.91 5.66 -15.49
C GLY A 231 -11.90 6.59 -14.78
N VAL A 232 -13.16 6.18 -14.58
CA VAL A 232 -14.19 6.99 -13.91
C VAL A 232 -14.89 6.22 -12.80
N LEU A 233 -14.96 6.81 -11.61
CA LEU A 233 -15.79 6.33 -10.50
C LEU A 233 -17.22 6.86 -10.68
N ARG A 234 -18.22 5.98 -10.65
CA ARG A 234 -19.62 6.37 -10.88
C ARG A 234 -20.58 5.64 -9.94
N PRO A 235 -21.67 6.27 -9.48
CA PRO A 235 -22.69 5.59 -8.71
C PRO A 235 -23.44 4.58 -9.59
N GLU A 236 -23.72 3.41 -9.03
CA GLU A 236 -24.52 2.35 -9.67
C GLU A 236 -25.44 1.70 -8.62
N GLU A 237 -26.53 1.09 -9.10
CA GLU A 237 -27.35 0.20 -8.27
C GLU A 237 -26.55 -1.07 -7.91
N PHE A 238 -26.79 -1.61 -6.72
CA PHE A 238 -26.15 -2.81 -6.22
C PHE A 238 -27.22 -3.73 -5.58
N PRO A 239 -27.18 -5.06 -5.80
CA PRO A 239 -26.08 -5.83 -6.39
C PRO A 239 -26.20 -6.08 -7.90
N MET A 240 -27.32 -5.74 -8.52
CA MET A 240 -27.57 -6.13 -9.91
C MET A 240 -26.92 -5.17 -10.91
N ARG A 241 -26.06 -5.69 -11.78
CA ARG A 241 -25.46 -4.95 -12.90
C ARG A 241 -25.39 -5.82 -14.14
N ASP A 242 -25.94 -5.34 -15.25
CA ASP A 242 -26.05 -6.07 -16.53
C ASP A 242 -26.73 -7.45 -16.39
N GLY A 243 -27.77 -7.52 -15.55
CA GLY A 243 -28.51 -8.76 -15.27
C GLY A 243 -27.74 -9.79 -14.44
N ARG A 244 -26.61 -9.42 -13.83
CA ARG A 244 -25.81 -10.28 -12.94
C ARG A 244 -25.72 -9.70 -11.55
N ASP A 245 -25.78 -10.58 -10.55
CA ASP A 245 -25.56 -10.22 -9.14
C ASP A 245 -24.05 -10.08 -8.89
N ARG A 246 -23.59 -8.84 -8.63
CA ARG A 246 -22.18 -8.49 -8.39
C ARG A 246 -21.74 -8.72 -6.94
N SER A 247 -22.63 -9.18 -6.07
CA SER A 247 -22.23 -9.70 -4.75
C SER A 247 -21.48 -11.04 -4.85
N TYR A 248 -21.53 -11.73 -5.99
CA TYR A 248 -20.77 -12.93 -6.30
C TYR A 248 -19.59 -12.63 -7.25
N THR A 249 -18.38 -12.54 -6.70
CA THR A 249 -17.20 -12.06 -7.45
C THR A 249 -16.65 -13.06 -8.45
N ASP A 250 -16.90 -14.35 -8.24
CA ASP A 250 -16.49 -15.46 -9.11
C ASP A 250 -17.17 -15.45 -10.48
N THR A 251 -18.15 -14.58 -10.70
CA THR A 251 -18.84 -14.40 -11.99
C THR A 251 -18.37 -13.17 -12.77
N ALA A 252 -17.58 -12.30 -12.15
CA ALA A 252 -17.06 -11.08 -12.78
C ALA A 252 -15.83 -11.39 -13.63
N GLN A 253 -15.77 -10.87 -14.86
CA GLN A 253 -14.63 -11.08 -15.76
C GLN A 253 -13.47 -10.13 -15.46
N GLN A 254 -13.78 -8.87 -15.18
CA GLN A 254 -12.79 -7.80 -14.95
C GLN A 254 -12.61 -7.52 -13.47
N ALA A 255 -11.52 -6.86 -13.12
CA ALA A 255 -11.33 -6.34 -11.77
C ALA A 255 -12.25 -5.14 -11.55
N ALA A 256 -12.77 -4.98 -10.33
CA ALA A 256 -13.59 -3.83 -10.00
C ALA A 256 -13.55 -3.51 -8.51
N ASP A 257 -13.77 -2.23 -8.21
CA ASP A 257 -14.05 -1.72 -6.87
C ASP A 257 -15.53 -1.32 -6.76
N TYR A 258 -16.15 -1.63 -5.63
CA TYR A 258 -17.47 -1.19 -5.23
C TYR A 258 -17.38 -0.54 -3.84
N PHE A 259 -17.61 0.76 -3.75
CA PHE A 259 -17.72 1.48 -2.48
C PHE A 259 -19.19 1.64 -2.11
N PHE A 260 -19.66 0.90 -1.11
CA PHE A 260 -21.05 0.84 -0.71
C PHE A 260 -21.52 2.15 -0.08
N GLU A 261 -22.59 2.72 -0.63
CA GLU A 261 -23.29 3.86 -0.05
C GLU A 261 -24.25 3.37 1.04
N ILE A 262 -23.74 3.29 2.27
CA ILE A 262 -24.52 2.83 3.43
C ILE A 262 -25.28 4.01 4.06
N PRO A 263 -26.62 3.95 4.19
CA PRO A 263 -27.41 4.99 4.84
C PRO A 263 -26.93 5.30 6.26
N ALA A 264 -27.04 6.55 6.71
CA ALA A 264 -26.55 6.98 8.03
C ALA A 264 -27.17 6.21 9.22
N VAL A 265 -28.41 5.76 9.07
CA VAL A 265 -29.15 5.00 10.10
C VAL A 265 -28.71 3.54 10.22
N GLU A 266 -28.10 3.00 9.15
CA GLU A 266 -27.70 1.60 9.07
C GLU A 266 -26.37 1.35 9.79
N ARG A 267 -26.28 0.18 10.43
CA ARG A 267 -25.07 -0.22 11.14
C ARG A 267 -23.90 -0.44 10.16
N ARG A 268 -22.68 -0.08 10.57
CA ARG A 268 -21.48 -0.26 9.74
C ARG A 268 -20.95 -1.70 9.81
N TRP A 269 -21.24 -2.51 8.80
CA TRP A 269 -20.69 -3.86 8.66
C TRP A 269 -20.53 -4.27 7.19
N ILE A 270 -19.63 -5.23 6.95
CA ILE A 270 -19.46 -5.94 5.67
C ILE A 270 -19.06 -7.39 5.97
N ALA A 271 -19.62 -8.34 5.21
CA ALA A 271 -19.34 -9.76 5.39
C ALA A 271 -19.09 -10.44 4.05
N ALA A 272 -18.25 -11.49 4.07
CA ALA A 272 -18.09 -12.42 2.97
C ALA A 272 -18.46 -13.82 3.47
N VAL A 273 -19.55 -14.38 2.95
CA VAL A 273 -20.09 -15.68 3.37
C VAL A 273 -20.01 -16.69 2.22
N ASP A 274 -19.64 -17.92 2.54
CA ASP A 274 -19.58 -19.02 1.59
C ASP A 274 -20.97 -19.66 1.35
N PRO A 275 -21.11 -20.66 0.46
CA PRO A 275 -22.38 -21.35 0.20
C PRO A 275 -23.08 -21.98 1.41
N SER A 276 -22.39 -22.17 2.53
CA SER A 276 -22.96 -22.65 3.80
C SER A 276 -23.52 -21.51 4.66
N GLY A 277 -23.54 -20.27 4.16
CA GLY A 277 -23.98 -19.09 4.91
C GLY A 277 -22.98 -18.64 5.97
N SER A 278 -21.73 -19.10 5.92
CA SER A 278 -20.72 -18.84 6.95
C SER A 278 -19.49 -18.13 6.41
N GLY A 279 -18.90 -17.21 7.18
CA GLY A 279 -17.65 -16.55 6.79
C GLY A 279 -17.27 -15.37 7.66
N LEU A 280 -16.33 -14.54 7.20
CA LEU A 280 -15.88 -13.39 7.98
C LEU A 280 -16.90 -12.25 7.93
N VAL A 281 -17.13 -11.63 9.08
CA VAL A 281 -17.72 -10.29 9.16
C VAL A 281 -16.76 -9.30 9.82
N GLN A 282 -16.75 -8.08 9.28
CA GLN A 282 -16.22 -6.90 9.95
C GLN A 282 -17.37 -5.98 10.31
N VAL A 283 -17.37 -5.50 11.54
CA VAL A 283 -18.31 -4.49 12.05
C VAL A 283 -17.54 -3.41 12.79
N SER A 284 -18.01 -2.17 12.77
CA SER A 284 -17.33 -1.07 13.47
C SER A 284 -18.29 -0.08 14.10
N THR A 285 -17.73 0.81 14.92
CA THR A 285 -18.37 2.08 15.29
C THR A 285 -18.58 2.98 14.06
N ASP A 286 -19.49 3.96 14.18
CA ASP A 286 -20.03 4.75 13.05
C ASP A 286 -19.01 5.66 12.36
N ARG A 287 -17.85 5.92 13.00
CA ARG A 287 -16.78 6.75 12.43
C ARG A 287 -16.17 6.16 11.15
N LEU A 288 -16.11 4.82 11.03
CA LEU A 288 -15.76 4.18 9.76
C LEU A 288 -17.00 4.08 8.88
N ARG A 289 -17.23 5.12 8.08
CA ARG A 289 -18.39 5.25 7.20
C ARG A 289 -18.36 4.26 6.04
N GLY A 290 -17.23 4.16 5.35
CA GLY A 290 -17.13 3.44 4.07
C GLY A 290 -17.06 1.94 4.23
N ARG A 291 -17.65 1.22 3.28
CA ARG A 291 -17.41 -0.21 3.04
C ARG A 291 -17.07 -0.43 1.59
N LYS A 292 -16.05 -1.24 1.32
CA LYS A 292 -15.57 -1.49 -0.03
C LYS A 292 -15.48 -2.98 -0.30
N LEU A 293 -15.85 -3.37 -1.52
CA LEU A 293 -15.48 -4.63 -2.13
C LEU A 293 -14.48 -4.35 -3.26
N PHE A 294 -13.38 -5.09 -3.32
CA PHE A 294 -12.53 -5.21 -4.50
C PHE A 294 -12.39 -6.69 -4.88
N HIS A 295 -12.44 -6.97 -6.18
CA HIS A 295 -12.13 -8.29 -6.73
C HIS A 295 -11.25 -8.17 -7.96
N TRP A 296 -10.41 -9.18 -8.18
CA TRP A 296 -9.51 -9.26 -9.34
C TRP A 296 -10.24 -9.67 -10.64
N GLY A 297 -11.44 -10.24 -10.52
CA GLY A 297 -12.15 -10.85 -11.63
C GLY A 297 -11.57 -12.22 -12.04
N THR A 298 -12.25 -12.84 -12.99
CA THR A 298 -11.94 -14.18 -13.53
C THR A 298 -11.30 -14.12 -14.91
N GLY A 299 -10.91 -12.94 -15.41
CA GLY A 299 -10.12 -12.78 -16.63
C GLY A 299 -8.70 -13.34 -16.49
N SER A 300 -7.97 -13.41 -17.59
CA SER A 300 -6.57 -13.87 -17.61
C SER A 300 -5.69 -13.01 -16.71
N GLY A 301 -5.74 -11.68 -16.84
CA GLY A 301 -4.92 -10.79 -16.04
C GLY A 301 -5.29 -10.76 -14.55
N GLY A 302 -6.59 -10.78 -14.22
CA GLY A 302 -7.06 -10.95 -12.84
C GLY A 302 -6.54 -12.24 -12.19
N ARG A 303 -6.66 -13.37 -12.88
CA ARG A 303 -6.06 -14.65 -12.42
C ARG A 303 -4.56 -14.51 -12.26
N ARG A 304 -3.87 -13.94 -13.26
CA ARG A 304 -2.41 -13.79 -13.23
C ARG A 304 -1.95 -12.97 -12.05
N TRP A 305 -2.61 -11.86 -11.71
CA TRP A 305 -2.33 -11.08 -10.50
C TRP A 305 -2.49 -11.93 -9.23
N GLN A 306 -3.58 -12.69 -9.10
CA GLN A 306 -3.79 -13.57 -7.95
C GLN A 306 -2.67 -14.62 -7.82
N GLU A 307 -2.29 -15.28 -8.91
CA GLU A 307 -1.15 -16.23 -8.91
C GLU A 307 0.17 -15.54 -8.56
N TRP A 308 0.36 -14.33 -9.08
CA TRP A 308 1.56 -13.52 -8.89
C TRP A 308 1.72 -13.01 -7.46
N LEU A 309 0.64 -12.88 -6.71
CA LEU A 309 0.62 -12.37 -5.33
C LEU A 309 0.55 -13.49 -4.29
N SER A 310 -0.21 -14.55 -4.57
CA SER A 310 -0.57 -15.59 -3.59
C SER A 310 -0.32 -17.02 -4.04
N GLY A 311 0.07 -17.24 -5.30
CA GLY A 311 0.23 -18.57 -5.90
C GLY A 311 -1.05 -19.15 -6.54
N PRO A 312 -0.95 -20.24 -7.31
CA PRO A 312 -1.98 -20.68 -8.26
C PRO A 312 -3.31 -21.16 -7.67
N SER A 313 -3.35 -21.53 -6.39
CA SER A 313 -4.53 -22.07 -5.71
C SER A 313 -5.05 -21.19 -4.57
N SER A 314 -4.59 -19.94 -4.52
CA SER A 314 -4.76 -19.06 -3.37
C SER A 314 -5.44 -17.76 -3.79
N ARG A 315 -6.73 -17.87 -4.13
CA ARG A 315 -7.53 -16.75 -4.62
C ARG A 315 -8.18 -15.98 -3.49
N TYR A 316 -8.30 -14.67 -3.66
CA TYR A 316 -8.89 -13.78 -2.66
C TYR A 316 -9.62 -12.61 -3.31
N LEU A 317 -10.55 -12.06 -2.53
CA LEU A 317 -11.16 -10.76 -2.75
C LEU A 317 -10.90 -9.91 -1.50
N GLU A 318 -11.13 -8.61 -1.60
CA GLU A 318 -10.95 -7.69 -0.49
C GLU A 318 -12.29 -7.09 -0.08
N ILE A 319 -12.63 -7.20 1.20
CA ILE A 319 -13.64 -6.36 1.84
C ILE A 319 -12.94 -5.35 2.72
N GLN A 320 -13.42 -4.12 2.81
CA GLN A 320 -12.71 -3.07 3.53
C GLN A 320 -13.64 -2.15 4.31
N ALA A 321 -13.12 -1.52 5.36
CA ALA A 321 -13.81 -0.51 6.16
C ALA A 321 -12.96 0.76 6.30
N GLY A 322 -13.54 1.92 6.00
CA GLY A 322 -12.77 3.17 5.91
C GLY A 322 -13.46 4.38 6.52
N LEU A 323 -12.68 5.44 6.78
CA LEU A 323 -13.18 6.71 7.35
C LEU A 323 -14.14 7.42 6.40
N ALA A 324 -13.78 7.48 5.12
CA ALA A 324 -14.56 8.15 4.07
C ALA A 324 -15.44 7.16 3.29
N ARG A 325 -16.28 7.67 2.39
CA ARG A 325 -17.16 6.82 1.55
C ARG A 325 -16.37 6.01 0.53
N THR A 326 -15.34 6.63 -0.05
CA THR A 326 -14.46 6.05 -1.07
C THR A 326 -12.99 6.18 -0.67
N GLN A 327 -12.11 5.43 -1.34
CA GLN A 327 -10.66 5.55 -1.14
C GLN A 327 -10.04 6.79 -1.79
N LEU A 328 -10.82 7.60 -2.52
CA LEU A 328 -10.33 8.82 -3.16
C LEU A 328 -10.40 10.04 -2.22
N GLU A 329 -11.12 9.93 -1.12
CA GLU A 329 -11.39 10.99 -0.14
C GLU A 329 -10.38 10.99 1.01
N HIS A 330 -10.04 12.19 1.48
CA HIS A 330 -9.37 12.45 2.75
C HIS A 330 -10.26 13.32 3.63
N VAL A 331 -10.37 12.97 4.91
CA VAL A 331 -11.20 13.71 5.87
C VAL A 331 -10.32 14.69 6.63
N PRO A 332 -10.63 16.01 6.65
CA PRO A 332 -9.82 16.98 7.38
C PRO A 332 -9.92 16.74 8.89
N MET A 333 -8.84 16.27 9.49
CA MET A 333 -8.72 16.04 10.93
C MET A 333 -8.16 17.30 11.62
N PRO A 334 -8.89 17.92 12.55
CA PRO A 334 -8.43 19.15 13.21
C PRO A 334 -7.08 19.00 13.92
N GLY A 335 -6.35 20.10 14.07
CA GLY A 335 -5.14 20.16 14.88
C GLY A 335 -5.40 19.81 16.35
N GLY A 336 -4.47 19.10 16.98
CA GLY A 336 -4.58 18.61 18.36
C GLY A 336 -5.65 17.53 18.56
N ALA A 337 -6.37 17.11 17.50
CA ALA A 337 -7.43 16.13 17.64
C ALA A 337 -6.88 14.71 17.85
N THR A 338 -7.67 13.92 18.56
CA THR A 338 -7.52 12.46 18.61
C THR A 338 -8.81 11.84 18.11
N TRP A 339 -8.72 10.98 17.10
CA TRP A 339 -9.83 10.21 16.59
C TRP A 339 -9.61 8.74 16.88
N SER A 340 -10.64 8.06 17.38
CA SER A 340 -10.62 6.61 17.54
C SER A 340 -11.93 5.98 17.11
N TRP A 341 -11.84 4.68 16.81
CA TRP A 341 -12.97 3.82 16.49
C TRP A 341 -12.62 2.38 16.85
N VAL A 342 -13.65 1.57 17.09
CA VAL A 342 -13.50 0.14 17.37
C VAL A 342 -14.08 -0.66 16.21
N GLU A 343 -13.36 -1.71 15.86
CA GLU A 343 -13.70 -2.73 14.88
C GLU A 343 -13.80 -4.09 15.57
N ALA A 344 -14.68 -4.96 15.09
CA ALA A 344 -14.77 -6.34 15.52
C ALA A 344 -14.79 -7.28 14.32
N TYR A 345 -14.07 -8.40 14.45
CA TYR A 345 -13.86 -9.40 13.41
C TYR A 345 -14.21 -10.78 13.95
N GLY A 346 -15.02 -11.55 13.23
CA GLY A 346 -15.35 -12.91 13.65
C GLY A 346 -16.12 -13.70 12.60
N LEU A 347 -16.52 -14.92 13.00
CA LEU A 347 -17.32 -15.81 12.18
C LEU A 347 -18.80 -15.39 12.25
N LEU A 348 -19.35 -15.01 11.11
CA LEU A 348 -20.78 -14.84 10.91
C LEU A 348 -21.38 -16.15 10.39
N GLU A 349 -22.51 -16.56 10.94
CA GLU A 349 -23.26 -17.74 10.51
C GLU A 349 -24.71 -17.34 10.21
N LEU A 350 -25.17 -17.74 9.04
CA LEU A 350 -26.51 -17.49 8.50
C LEU A 350 -27.12 -18.81 8.05
N ASP A 351 -28.45 -18.86 7.99
CA ASP A 351 -29.11 -19.91 7.21
C ASP A 351 -28.68 -19.78 5.73
N PRO A 352 -28.21 -20.87 5.07
CA PRO A 352 -27.74 -20.80 3.68
C PRO A 352 -28.80 -20.26 2.71
N ALA A 353 -30.07 -20.62 2.89
CA ALA A 353 -31.14 -20.16 2.01
C ALA A 353 -31.43 -18.67 2.21
N ALA A 354 -31.28 -18.16 3.44
CA ALA A 354 -31.34 -16.72 3.72
C ALA A 354 -30.13 -15.98 3.13
N ALA A 355 -28.90 -16.48 3.34
CA ALA A 355 -27.66 -15.85 2.86
C ALA A 355 -27.62 -15.71 1.33
N HIS A 356 -28.13 -16.71 0.62
CA HIS A 356 -28.15 -16.77 -0.84
C HIS A 356 -29.53 -16.47 -1.45
N GLY A 357 -30.48 -16.00 -0.63
CA GLY A 357 -31.80 -15.55 -1.06
C GLY A 357 -31.77 -14.17 -1.73
N PRO A 358 -32.96 -13.55 -1.93
CA PRO A 358 -33.07 -12.17 -2.41
C PRO A 358 -32.21 -11.20 -1.57
N TRP A 359 -31.62 -10.19 -2.23
CA TRP A 359 -30.66 -9.27 -1.60
C TRP A 359 -31.15 -8.69 -0.27
N ASP A 360 -32.37 -8.12 -0.25
CA ASP A 360 -32.92 -7.50 0.94
C ASP A 360 -33.15 -8.49 2.09
N ASP A 361 -33.51 -9.73 1.79
CA ASP A 361 -33.66 -10.80 2.79
C ASP A 361 -32.31 -11.22 3.35
N ALA A 362 -31.30 -11.40 2.49
CA ALA A 362 -29.95 -11.75 2.87
C ALA A 362 -29.31 -10.68 3.76
N VAL A 363 -29.45 -9.39 3.39
CA VAL A 363 -28.95 -8.26 4.17
C VAL A 363 -29.65 -8.15 5.52
N ARG A 364 -30.97 -8.34 5.60
CA ARG A 364 -31.70 -8.36 6.89
C ARG A 364 -31.27 -9.52 7.79
N ALA A 365 -31.11 -10.71 7.21
CA ALA A 365 -30.64 -11.89 7.94
C ALA A 365 -29.22 -11.65 8.49
N ALA A 366 -28.33 -11.11 7.66
CA ALA A 366 -26.97 -10.73 8.04
C ALA A 366 -26.95 -9.67 9.14
N ALA A 367 -27.72 -8.58 9.01
CA ALA A 367 -27.82 -7.55 10.04
C ALA A 367 -28.28 -8.12 11.39
N THR A 368 -29.31 -8.99 11.38
CA THR A 368 -29.79 -9.66 12.60
C THR A 368 -28.70 -10.55 13.22
N ALA A 369 -27.95 -11.29 12.41
CA ALA A 369 -26.85 -12.12 12.89
C ALA A 369 -25.67 -11.29 13.42
N VAL A 370 -25.36 -10.15 12.79
CA VAL A 370 -24.35 -9.19 13.27
C VAL A 370 -24.75 -8.60 14.62
N ASP A 371 -26.01 -8.20 14.80
CA ASP A 371 -26.50 -7.67 16.08
C ASP A 371 -26.45 -8.71 17.20
N ARG A 372 -26.65 -10.00 16.88
CA ARG A 372 -26.46 -11.10 17.85
C ARG A 372 -24.99 -11.37 18.15
N LEU A 373 -24.13 -11.38 17.14
CA LEU A 373 -22.70 -11.69 17.28
C LEU A 373 -21.96 -10.58 18.04
N VAL A 374 -22.26 -9.32 17.72
CA VAL A 374 -21.66 -8.14 18.31
C VAL A 374 -22.77 -7.15 18.62
N PRO A 375 -23.39 -7.15 19.81
CA PRO A 375 -24.35 -6.10 20.17
C PRO A 375 -23.68 -4.71 20.11
N ARG A 376 -24.39 -3.66 19.68
CA ARG A 376 -23.79 -2.33 19.42
C ARG A 376 -23.05 -1.77 20.64
N GLU A 377 -23.60 -2.01 21.83
CA GLU A 377 -23.06 -1.61 23.13
C GLU A 377 -21.75 -2.29 23.51
N THR A 378 -21.32 -3.33 22.79
CA THR A 378 -20.05 -4.04 23.04
C THR A 378 -18.86 -3.43 22.30
N LEU A 379 -19.11 -2.58 21.28
CA LEU A 379 -18.07 -1.87 20.52
C LEU A 379 -17.56 -0.66 21.32
N LEU A 380 -16.99 -0.93 22.48
CA LEU A 380 -16.42 0.07 23.38
C LEU A 380 -14.89 0.09 23.25
N PRO A 381 -14.26 1.26 23.42
CA PRO A 381 -12.81 1.36 23.51
C PRO A 381 -12.20 0.38 24.51
N GLY A 382 -10.96 -0.05 24.28
CA GLY A 382 -10.27 -1.04 25.09
C GLY A 382 -10.11 -0.61 26.56
N GLY A 383 -10.11 0.70 26.82
CA GLY A 383 -9.99 1.28 28.16
C GLY A 383 -8.54 1.38 28.65
N PRO A 384 -8.32 1.77 29.92
CA PRO A 384 -6.99 1.91 30.48
C PRO A 384 -6.28 0.56 30.59
N SER A 385 -4.97 0.59 30.39
CA SER A 385 -4.11 -0.58 30.44
C SER A 385 -2.78 -0.24 31.11
N HIS A 386 -2.11 -1.25 31.64
CA HIS A 386 -0.88 -1.09 32.43
C HIS A 386 0.15 -2.18 32.09
N ALA A 387 1.36 -2.02 32.64
CA ALA A 387 2.47 -2.97 32.57
C ALA A 387 2.92 -3.30 31.13
N PRO A 388 3.42 -2.31 30.36
CA PRO A 388 3.91 -2.55 29.00
C PRO A 388 5.14 -3.47 29.00
N GLU A 389 5.08 -4.56 28.24
CA GLU A 389 6.22 -5.40 27.88
C GLU A 389 6.48 -5.25 26.38
N VAL A 390 7.72 -4.91 26.00
CA VAL A 390 8.11 -4.71 24.61
C VAL A 390 8.24 -6.05 23.89
N LEU A 391 7.47 -6.22 22.81
CA LEU A 391 7.50 -7.40 21.95
C LEU A 391 8.34 -7.16 20.69
N SER A 392 8.24 -5.96 20.10
CA SER A 392 9.06 -5.50 18.97
C SER A 392 9.23 -3.99 18.96
N ARG A 393 10.23 -3.50 18.22
CA ARG A 393 10.49 -2.07 18.02
C ARG A 393 10.23 -1.68 16.56
N GLY A 394 9.58 -0.54 16.36
CA GLY A 394 9.46 0.14 15.08
C GLY A 394 10.67 1.04 14.81
N SER A 395 10.46 2.10 14.04
CA SER A 395 11.50 3.06 13.67
C SER A 395 11.79 4.08 14.78
N GLY A 396 12.98 4.70 14.76
CA GLY A 396 13.34 5.74 15.72
C GLY A 396 12.73 7.12 15.43
N TRP A 397 11.86 7.25 14.42
CA TRP A 397 11.32 8.55 13.99
C TRP A 397 10.33 9.15 15.00
N GLY A 398 9.51 8.32 15.66
CA GLY A 398 8.66 8.80 16.75
C GLY A 398 9.48 9.33 17.93
N ALA A 399 10.59 8.66 18.29
CA ALA A 399 11.48 9.13 19.36
C ALA A 399 12.12 10.50 19.02
N LEU A 400 12.42 10.75 17.74
CA LEU A 400 13.00 12.02 17.28
C LEU A 400 11.95 13.14 17.16
N GLU A 401 10.78 12.86 16.59
CA GLU A 401 9.84 13.90 16.15
C GLU A 401 8.59 14.03 17.03
N VAL A 402 8.20 12.98 17.76
CA VAL A 402 7.09 13.01 18.73
C VAL A 402 7.61 13.29 20.14
N GLY A 403 8.74 12.67 20.50
CA GLY A 403 9.33 12.80 21.84
C GLY A 403 8.34 12.43 22.94
N ASP A 404 8.25 13.26 23.98
CA ASP A 404 7.41 13.03 25.16
C ASP A 404 5.94 13.50 24.98
N ALA A 405 5.51 13.88 23.77
CA ALA A 405 4.17 14.41 23.53
C ALA A 405 3.05 13.39 23.82
N LEU A 406 3.35 12.10 23.74
CA LEU A 406 2.47 10.98 24.09
C LEU A 406 3.22 10.02 25.03
N PRO A 407 3.28 10.34 26.34
CA PRO A 407 4.11 9.59 27.30
C PRO A 407 3.66 8.14 27.50
N GLU A 408 2.45 7.78 27.06
CA GLU A 408 1.94 6.41 27.04
C GLU A 408 2.49 5.55 25.90
N LEU A 409 3.24 6.13 24.95
CA LEU A 409 3.85 5.44 23.81
C LEU A 409 5.38 5.55 23.86
N ASP A 410 6.06 4.42 24.08
CA ASP A 410 7.53 4.35 24.09
C ASP A 410 8.09 4.06 22.68
N PHE A 411 8.35 5.13 21.92
CA PHE A 411 9.00 5.06 20.61
C PHE A 411 10.47 4.59 20.65
N GLY A 412 11.01 4.23 21.82
CA GLY A 412 12.35 3.68 21.94
C GLY A 412 13.44 4.72 21.71
N GLN A 413 14.53 4.29 21.06
CA GLN A 413 15.73 5.11 20.88
C GLN A 413 15.92 5.54 19.43
N ILE A 414 16.56 6.70 19.27
CA ILE A 414 17.02 7.23 17.98
C ILE A 414 18.06 6.27 17.37
N GLY A 415 17.77 5.78 16.16
CA GLY A 415 18.64 4.87 15.39
C GLY A 415 19.57 5.59 14.42
N ASP A 416 20.21 4.82 13.53
CA ASP A 416 21.20 5.32 12.58
C ASP A 416 20.61 6.30 11.55
N GLU A 417 19.40 6.02 11.05
CA GLU A 417 18.71 6.90 10.10
C GLU A 417 18.40 8.29 10.69
N GLN A 418 18.13 8.36 12.00
CA GLN A 418 17.76 9.60 12.68
C GLN A 418 18.98 10.36 13.23
N ARG A 419 20.14 9.70 13.32
CA ARG A 419 21.36 10.28 13.94
C ARG A 419 21.81 11.61 13.32
N PRO A 420 21.87 11.78 11.97
CA PRO A 420 22.22 13.07 11.37
C PRO A 420 21.26 14.21 11.78
N TRP A 421 19.98 13.89 11.92
CA TRP A 421 18.94 14.86 12.28
C TRP A 421 19.00 15.24 13.76
N ARG A 422 19.33 14.28 14.64
CA ARG A 422 19.63 14.58 16.04
C ARG A 422 20.83 15.52 16.17
N GLU A 423 21.91 15.28 15.41
CA GLU A 423 23.08 16.17 15.42
C GLU A 423 22.73 17.59 14.95
N LEU A 424 21.87 17.73 13.93
CA LEU A 424 21.36 19.03 13.50
C LEU A 424 20.57 19.74 14.61
N LEU A 425 19.73 19.02 15.37
CA LEU A 425 18.99 19.59 16.50
C LEU A 425 19.93 20.03 17.64
N GLU A 426 20.95 19.24 17.96
CA GLU A 426 21.85 19.47 19.10
C GLU A 426 22.91 20.53 18.81
N THR A 427 23.45 20.56 17.60
CA THR A 427 24.64 21.34 17.24
C THR A 427 24.35 22.46 16.23
N GLY A 428 23.17 22.45 15.61
CA GLY A 428 22.86 23.30 14.48
C GLY A 428 23.58 22.90 13.18
N ARG A 429 24.24 21.73 13.15
CA ARG A 429 24.93 21.20 11.98
C ARG A 429 24.42 19.83 11.54
N LEU A 430 24.08 19.71 10.27
CA LEU A 430 23.80 18.43 9.62
C LEU A 430 25.11 17.84 9.10
N PRO A 431 25.55 16.66 9.57
CA PRO A 431 26.76 16.05 9.05
C PRO A 431 26.56 15.65 7.58
N GLU A 432 27.56 15.90 6.73
CA GLU A 432 27.53 15.43 5.33
C GLU A 432 27.58 13.89 5.28
N CYS A 433 26.62 13.29 4.59
CA CYS A 433 26.51 11.84 4.40
C CYS A 433 26.43 11.51 2.91
N ASP A 434 27.08 10.43 2.46
CA ASP A 434 26.96 9.96 1.07
C ASP A 434 26.90 8.42 1.05
N PRO A 435 25.74 7.79 0.78
CA PRO A 435 24.45 8.39 0.39
C PRO A 435 23.87 9.39 1.41
N PRO A 436 22.96 10.31 1.00
CA PRO A 436 22.40 11.33 1.87
C PRO A 436 21.65 10.71 3.04
N ALA A 437 21.50 11.49 4.12
CA ALA A 437 20.66 11.10 5.24
C ALA A 437 19.21 10.82 4.78
N ALA A 438 18.48 10.02 5.55
CA ALA A 438 17.08 9.75 5.27
C ALA A 438 16.28 11.07 5.22
N PRO A 439 15.40 11.31 4.22
CA PRO A 439 14.67 12.57 4.11
C PRO A 439 13.82 12.87 5.35
N VAL A 440 13.58 14.16 5.62
CA VAL A 440 12.59 14.66 6.58
C VAL A 440 11.68 15.68 5.89
N THR A 441 10.55 16.00 6.50
CA THR A 441 9.59 16.99 6.00
C THR A 441 8.98 17.79 7.16
N GLY A 442 8.47 18.99 6.84
CA GLY A 442 7.77 19.86 7.78
C GLY A 442 8.54 21.12 8.15
N GLY A 443 7.79 22.13 8.61
CA GLY A 443 8.28 23.48 8.91
C GLY A 443 9.50 23.54 9.85
N PRO A 444 9.51 22.84 11.01
CA PRO A 444 10.65 22.88 11.91
C PRO A 444 11.98 22.46 11.27
N TRP A 445 11.96 21.43 10.42
CA TRP A 445 13.14 20.99 9.69
C TRP A 445 13.55 21.98 8.61
N ARG A 446 12.59 22.55 7.88
CA ARG A 446 12.86 23.62 6.91
C ARG A 446 13.58 24.79 7.56
N ASP A 447 13.07 25.28 8.68
CA ASP A 447 13.61 26.44 9.38
C ASP A 447 15.04 26.20 9.89
N LEU A 448 15.34 24.97 10.34
CA LEU A 448 16.71 24.57 10.71
C LEU A 448 17.64 24.56 9.49
N LEU A 449 17.20 23.99 8.37
CA LEU A 449 17.98 23.89 7.13
C LEU A 449 18.19 25.25 6.45
N GLU A 450 17.26 26.20 6.60
CA GLU A 450 17.42 27.58 6.10
C GLU A 450 18.46 28.38 6.89
N ARG A 451 18.57 28.12 8.20
CA ARG A 451 19.59 28.73 9.07
C ARG A 451 20.94 28.02 8.99
N HIS A 452 20.97 26.79 8.47
CA HIS A 452 22.19 26.00 8.35
C HIS A 452 23.20 26.68 7.41
N PRO A 453 24.51 26.69 7.75
CA PRO A 453 25.55 27.11 6.80
C PRO A 453 25.43 26.36 5.48
N ALA A 454 25.56 27.07 4.35
CA ALA A 454 25.34 26.44 3.05
C ALA A 454 26.43 25.38 2.75
N ASP A 455 26.00 24.13 2.64
CA ASP A 455 26.76 23.02 2.07
C ASP A 455 25.85 22.19 1.14
N TRP A 456 26.39 21.19 0.46
CA TRP A 456 25.61 20.43 -0.50
C TRP A 456 24.50 19.60 0.16
N HIS A 457 24.71 19.06 1.36
CA HIS A 457 23.82 18.11 2.01
C HIS A 457 22.61 18.81 2.62
N ALA A 458 22.83 19.92 3.32
CA ALA A 458 21.77 20.77 3.86
C ALA A 458 20.93 21.39 2.75
N ARG A 459 21.55 21.86 1.65
CA ARG A 459 20.82 22.41 0.49
C ARG A 459 20.04 21.32 -0.27
N TYR A 460 20.57 20.11 -0.35
CA TYR A 460 19.85 18.96 -0.91
C TYR A 460 18.56 18.69 -0.13
N HIS A 461 18.65 18.61 1.20
CA HIS A 461 17.50 18.37 2.07
C HIS A 461 16.54 19.55 2.13
N LEU A 462 17.03 20.80 2.10
CA LEU A 462 16.18 21.98 1.99
C LEU A 462 15.32 21.91 0.73
N GLY A 463 15.90 21.44 -0.39
CA GLY A 463 15.15 21.23 -1.61
C GLY A 463 14.06 20.17 -1.47
N LEU A 464 14.33 19.05 -0.79
CA LEU A 464 13.31 18.02 -0.52
C LEU A 464 12.17 18.56 0.36
N VAL A 465 12.49 19.29 1.44
CA VAL A 465 11.47 19.84 2.34
C VAL A 465 10.60 20.87 1.61
N ARG A 466 11.22 21.79 0.86
CA ARG A 466 10.48 22.78 0.04
C ARG A 466 9.60 22.11 -1.01
N TYR A 467 10.09 21.05 -1.64
CA TYR A 467 9.31 20.29 -2.61
C TYR A 467 8.09 19.62 -1.95
N ALA A 468 8.26 19.04 -0.74
CA ALA A 468 7.16 18.46 0.02
C ALA A 468 6.11 19.51 0.42
N ASP A 469 6.54 20.74 0.72
CA ASP A 469 5.67 21.90 1.01
C ASP A 469 4.96 22.46 -0.25
N GLY A 470 5.28 21.96 -1.45
CA GLY A 470 4.78 22.46 -2.73
C GLY A 470 5.53 23.68 -3.29
N ASP A 471 6.58 24.16 -2.62
CA ASP A 471 7.47 25.21 -3.12
C ASP A 471 8.50 24.63 -4.11
N ARG A 472 8.02 24.36 -5.33
CA ARG A 472 8.86 23.76 -6.37
C ARG A 472 9.99 24.67 -6.81
N GLU A 473 9.74 25.97 -6.97
CA GLU A 473 10.80 26.89 -7.41
C GLU A 473 11.90 27.01 -6.37
N GLY A 474 11.55 27.09 -5.09
CA GLY A 474 12.52 27.07 -3.99
C GLY A 474 13.26 25.75 -3.89
N ALA A 475 12.58 24.63 -4.15
CA ALA A 475 13.23 23.32 -4.22
C ALA A 475 14.30 23.26 -5.32
N GLU A 476 13.97 23.68 -6.54
CA GLU A 476 14.92 23.72 -7.66
C GLU A 476 16.10 24.65 -7.40
N ARG A 477 15.86 25.82 -6.79
CA ARG A 477 16.95 26.73 -6.38
C ARG A 477 17.88 26.06 -5.37
N ALA A 478 17.33 25.42 -4.35
CA ALA A 478 18.12 24.74 -3.32
C ALA A 478 18.94 23.56 -3.90
N TRP A 479 18.38 22.77 -4.82
CA TRP A 479 19.13 21.70 -5.48
C TRP A 479 20.22 22.24 -6.42
N ARG A 480 19.99 23.35 -7.14
CA ARG A 480 21.05 23.99 -7.93
C ARG A 480 22.17 24.54 -7.05
N GLU A 481 21.84 25.11 -5.89
CA GLU A 481 22.83 25.55 -4.90
C GLU A 481 23.61 24.36 -4.32
N SER A 482 22.91 23.25 -4.01
CA SER A 482 23.57 21.99 -3.60
C SER A 482 24.62 21.55 -4.62
N LEU A 483 24.27 21.55 -5.91
CA LEU A 483 25.19 21.21 -7.00
C LEU A 483 26.37 22.18 -7.16
N HIS A 484 26.21 23.45 -6.75
CA HIS A 484 27.31 24.42 -6.73
C HIS A 484 28.34 24.08 -5.65
N HIS A 485 27.90 23.62 -4.48
CA HIS A 485 28.79 23.17 -3.41
C HIS A 485 29.45 21.83 -3.72
N ARG A 486 28.67 20.85 -4.16
CA ARG A 486 29.17 19.55 -4.59
C ARG A 486 28.23 18.97 -5.62
N ARG A 487 28.80 18.57 -6.76
CA ARG A 487 28.05 17.89 -7.81
C ARG A 487 27.77 16.45 -7.36
N THR A 488 26.51 16.15 -7.08
CA THR A 488 26.08 14.84 -6.56
C THR A 488 24.98 14.24 -7.44
N PRO A 489 24.89 12.90 -7.51
CA PRO A 489 23.82 12.22 -8.25
C PRO A 489 22.43 12.54 -7.69
N TRP A 490 22.35 12.82 -6.39
CA TRP A 490 21.12 13.00 -5.64
C TRP A 490 20.37 14.27 -6.05
N ALA A 491 21.07 15.42 -6.09
CA ALA A 491 20.48 16.69 -6.51
C ALA A 491 20.23 16.73 -8.03
N LEU A 492 21.09 16.12 -8.85
CA LEU A 492 20.85 15.96 -10.29
C LEU A 492 19.56 15.18 -10.56
N ARG A 493 19.38 14.03 -9.90
CA ARG A 493 18.15 13.24 -10.02
C ARG A 493 16.93 14.01 -9.54
N CYS A 494 17.02 14.74 -8.43
CA CYS A 494 15.88 15.54 -7.95
C CYS A 494 15.43 16.59 -8.97
N LEU A 495 16.38 17.31 -9.59
CA LEU A 495 16.07 18.27 -10.66
C LEU A 495 15.45 17.61 -11.90
N ALA A 496 15.97 16.45 -12.30
CA ALA A 496 15.44 15.68 -13.42
C ALA A 496 14.00 15.23 -13.15
N GLU A 497 13.76 14.60 -12.00
CA GLU A 497 12.46 14.03 -11.64
C GLU A 497 11.42 15.13 -11.37
N SER A 498 11.79 16.24 -10.72
CA SER A 498 10.87 17.38 -10.53
C SER A 498 10.50 18.04 -11.86
N GLY A 499 11.45 18.15 -12.79
CA GLY A 499 11.20 18.63 -14.15
C GLY A 499 10.27 17.70 -14.92
N ARG A 500 10.48 16.38 -14.83
CA ARG A 500 9.65 15.36 -15.47
C ARG A 500 8.22 15.36 -14.96
N LEU A 501 8.04 15.39 -13.63
CA LEU A 501 6.72 15.44 -13.00
C LEU A 501 5.91 16.69 -13.37
N ALA A 502 6.60 17.75 -13.81
CA ALA A 502 5.99 18.96 -14.28
C ALA A 502 5.83 19.07 -15.80
N GLY A 503 6.23 18.06 -16.55
CA GLY A 503 6.19 18.07 -18.01
C GLY A 503 7.23 18.99 -18.67
N SER A 504 8.30 19.36 -17.97
CA SER A 504 9.38 20.21 -18.52
C SER A 504 10.43 19.46 -19.37
N GLY A 505 10.30 18.13 -19.48
CA GLY A 505 11.23 17.25 -20.21
C GLY A 505 11.48 15.94 -19.44
N SER A 506 12.16 14.97 -20.04
CA SER A 506 12.47 13.69 -19.39
C SER A 506 13.58 13.79 -18.32
N GLY A 507 14.45 14.80 -18.44
CA GLY A 507 15.64 14.95 -17.60
C GLY A 507 16.77 13.97 -17.94
N ALA A 508 16.79 13.39 -19.16
CA ALA A 508 17.73 12.35 -19.55
C ALA A 508 19.21 12.70 -19.33
N ASP A 509 19.65 13.92 -19.67
CA ASP A 509 21.05 14.33 -19.48
C ASP A 509 21.44 14.41 -17.99
N LEU A 510 20.56 14.97 -17.16
CA LEU A 510 20.77 15.05 -15.71
C LEU A 510 20.82 13.65 -15.08
N LEU A 511 19.95 12.74 -15.53
CA LEU A 511 19.92 11.36 -15.06
C LEU A 511 21.12 10.55 -15.54
N ALA A 512 21.55 10.71 -16.80
CA ALA A 512 22.75 10.08 -17.33
C ALA A 512 24.00 10.50 -16.55
N GLU A 513 24.10 11.79 -16.21
CA GLU A 513 25.16 12.29 -15.35
C GLU A 513 25.04 11.75 -13.91
N ALA A 514 23.85 11.74 -13.32
CA ALA A 514 23.63 11.16 -11.99
C ALA A 514 24.01 9.68 -11.94
N HIS A 515 23.62 8.90 -12.95
CA HIS A 515 24.00 7.50 -13.07
C HIS A 515 25.51 7.32 -13.22
N ALA A 516 26.20 8.18 -13.98
CA ALA A 516 27.66 8.12 -14.10
C ALA A 516 28.37 8.35 -12.74
N LEU A 517 27.80 9.18 -11.86
CA LEU A 517 28.32 9.43 -10.51
C LEU A 517 27.98 8.31 -9.52
N ALA A 518 26.87 7.58 -9.72
CA ALA A 518 26.44 6.49 -8.85
C ALA A 518 25.93 5.25 -9.64
N PRO A 519 26.81 4.58 -10.43
CA PRO A 519 26.40 3.49 -11.32
C PRO A 519 25.98 2.21 -10.57
N ALA A 520 26.26 2.12 -9.26
CA ALA A 520 25.85 1.00 -8.43
C ALA A 520 24.39 1.10 -7.95
N VAL A 521 23.73 2.25 -8.11
CA VAL A 521 22.34 2.46 -7.67
C VAL A 521 21.40 2.06 -8.79
N VAL A 522 20.92 0.81 -8.75
CA VAL A 522 20.05 0.23 -9.79
C VAL A 522 18.80 1.07 -10.06
N ALA A 523 18.20 1.69 -9.04
CA ALA A 523 17.04 2.55 -9.23
C ALA A 523 17.36 3.78 -10.12
N LEU A 524 18.58 4.35 -10.03
CA LEU A 524 19.04 5.40 -10.95
C LEU A 524 19.22 4.87 -12.37
N THR A 525 19.72 3.64 -12.53
CA THR A 525 19.80 2.99 -13.85
C THR A 525 18.42 2.90 -14.50
N VAL A 526 17.42 2.44 -13.76
CA VAL A 526 16.03 2.32 -14.25
C VAL A 526 15.46 3.68 -14.65
N GLU A 527 15.61 4.71 -13.80
CA GLU A 527 15.12 6.07 -14.11
C GLU A 527 15.84 6.67 -15.33
N THR A 528 17.16 6.46 -15.44
CA THR A 528 17.97 6.93 -16.57
C THR A 528 17.55 6.29 -17.88
N LEU A 529 17.37 4.97 -17.89
CA LEU A 529 16.93 4.24 -19.09
C LEU A 529 15.55 4.71 -19.55
N ARG A 530 14.59 4.87 -18.62
CA ARG A 530 13.26 5.42 -18.94
C ARG A 530 13.35 6.82 -19.54
N ALA A 531 14.18 7.69 -18.98
CA ALA A 531 14.35 9.05 -19.50
C ALA A 531 15.00 9.08 -20.89
N LEU A 532 16.06 8.28 -21.12
CA LEU A 532 16.68 8.14 -22.44
C LEU A 532 15.68 7.64 -23.49
N LEU A 533 14.86 6.64 -23.15
CA LEU A 533 13.84 6.13 -24.07
C LEU A 533 12.77 7.18 -24.36
N ALA A 534 12.32 7.94 -23.36
CA ALA A 534 11.37 9.03 -23.54
C ALA A 534 11.89 10.12 -24.50
N ASP A 535 13.20 10.38 -24.52
CA ASP A 535 13.86 11.31 -25.45
C ASP A 535 14.23 10.69 -26.81
N GLY A 536 13.84 9.44 -27.07
CA GLY A 536 14.16 8.75 -28.32
C GLY A 536 15.63 8.30 -28.43
N ARG A 537 16.40 8.34 -27.34
CA ARG A 537 17.84 7.99 -27.28
C ARG A 537 18.06 6.49 -27.04
N ALA A 538 17.39 5.65 -27.83
CA ALA A 538 17.41 4.20 -27.65
C ALA A 538 18.82 3.58 -27.77
N ALA A 539 19.65 4.05 -28.73
CA ALA A 539 21.01 3.56 -28.92
C ALA A 539 21.91 3.84 -27.70
N GLU A 540 21.70 4.97 -27.03
CA GLU A 540 22.43 5.32 -25.81
C GLU A 540 21.97 4.47 -24.62
N ALA A 541 20.66 4.22 -24.51
CA ALA A 541 20.12 3.28 -23.52
C ALA A 541 20.74 1.87 -23.68
N LEU A 542 20.83 1.35 -24.91
CA LEU A 542 21.49 0.07 -25.19
C LEU A 542 22.97 0.08 -24.81
N THR A 543 23.69 1.17 -25.14
CA THR A 543 25.11 1.33 -24.78
C THR A 543 25.31 1.33 -23.26
N LEU A 544 24.40 1.96 -22.51
CA LEU A 544 24.41 1.93 -21.05
C LEU A 544 24.19 0.50 -20.54
N ILE A 545 23.17 -0.18 -21.06
CA ILE A 545 22.82 -1.57 -20.69
C ILE A 545 23.99 -2.53 -20.94
N ASP A 546 24.71 -2.38 -22.04
CA ASP A 546 25.85 -3.23 -22.39
C ASP A 546 27.05 -3.07 -21.43
N ARG A 547 27.09 -1.98 -20.65
CA ARG A 547 28.10 -1.74 -19.61
C ARG A 547 27.67 -2.15 -18.21
N LEU A 548 26.40 -2.53 -18.01
CA LEU A 548 25.91 -2.95 -16.70
C LEU A 548 26.56 -4.25 -16.27
N ARG A 549 26.67 -4.43 -14.95
CA ARG A 549 27.12 -5.71 -14.38
C ARG A 549 26.12 -6.80 -14.78
N PRO A 550 26.57 -8.05 -15.01
CA PRO A 550 25.67 -9.14 -15.42
C PRO A 550 24.46 -9.32 -14.49
N GLY A 551 24.63 -9.13 -13.18
CA GLY A 551 23.54 -9.20 -12.20
C GLY A 551 22.49 -8.10 -12.38
N ASP A 552 22.91 -6.86 -12.62
CA ASP A 552 21.98 -5.73 -12.82
C ASP A 552 21.23 -5.86 -14.16
N ARG A 553 21.93 -6.26 -15.22
CA ARG A 553 21.32 -6.50 -16.55
C ARG A 553 20.32 -7.66 -16.53
N ALA A 554 20.51 -8.64 -15.64
CA ALA A 554 19.60 -9.77 -15.47
C ALA A 554 18.28 -9.39 -14.76
N LEU A 555 18.19 -8.22 -14.13
CA LEU A 555 16.95 -7.78 -13.49
C LEU A 555 15.84 -7.59 -14.53
N GLY A 556 14.67 -8.18 -14.29
CA GLY A 556 13.58 -8.16 -15.26
C GLY A 556 13.14 -6.77 -15.69
N ARG A 557 13.20 -5.77 -14.79
CA ARG A 557 12.91 -4.38 -15.13
C ARG A 557 13.92 -3.81 -16.14
N ILE A 558 15.19 -4.18 -16.05
CA ILE A 558 16.23 -3.79 -17.01
C ILE A 558 16.05 -4.55 -18.32
N GLN A 559 15.71 -5.84 -18.28
CA GLN A 559 15.42 -6.63 -19.48
C GLN A 559 14.21 -6.10 -20.26
N LEU A 560 13.16 -5.66 -19.57
CA LEU A 560 12.00 -4.99 -20.19
C LEU A 560 12.43 -3.72 -20.92
N LEU A 561 13.21 -2.85 -20.25
CA LEU A 561 13.73 -1.62 -20.84
C LEU A 561 14.74 -1.89 -21.97
N GLU A 562 15.50 -2.98 -21.90
CA GLU A 562 16.40 -3.43 -22.96
C GLU A 562 15.63 -3.86 -24.21
N ALA A 563 14.58 -4.65 -24.04
CA ALA A 563 13.72 -5.08 -25.14
C ALA A 563 13.04 -3.86 -25.79
N GLU A 564 12.53 -2.93 -24.98
CA GLU A 564 11.95 -1.69 -25.50
C GLU A 564 12.97 -0.83 -26.25
N ALA A 565 14.18 -0.66 -25.70
CA ALA A 565 15.26 0.06 -26.36
C ALA A 565 15.65 -0.59 -27.70
N ALA A 566 15.75 -1.91 -27.74
CA ALA A 566 16.05 -2.66 -28.94
C ALA A 566 14.97 -2.48 -30.02
N LEU A 567 13.68 -2.56 -29.66
CA LEU A 567 12.58 -2.27 -30.60
C LEU A 567 12.64 -0.85 -31.15
N ARG A 568 12.88 0.16 -30.31
CA ARG A 568 13.01 1.57 -30.73
C ARG A 568 14.24 1.81 -31.61
N ALA A 569 15.30 1.01 -31.45
CA ALA A 569 16.51 1.06 -32.28
C ALA A 569 16.41 0.22 -33.56
N GLY A 570 15.33 -0.55 -33.76
CA GLY A 570 15.16 -1.46 -34.90
C GLY A 570 15.92 -2.78 -34.77
N ASP A 571 16.50 -3.08 -33.61
CA ASP A 571 17.20 -4.34 -33.32
C ASP A 571 16.19 -5.41 -32.86
N LEU A 572 15.42 -5.92 -33.82
CA LEU A 572 14.35 -6.88 -33.55
C LEU A 572 14.88 -8.22 -33.04
N ASP A 573 16.09 -8.62 -33.43
CA ASP A 573 16.68 -9.89 -33.00
C ASP A 573 17.06 -9.83 -31.51
N ARG A 574 17.63 -8.72 -31.05
CA ARG A 574 17.92 -8.50 -29.62
C ARG A 574 16.64 -8.45 -28.79
N ALA A 575 15.61 -7.76 -29.26
CA ALA A 575 14.31 -7.73 -28.58
C ALA A 575 13.67 -9.13 -28.53
N GLY A 576 13.65 -9.84 -29.65
CA GLY A 576 13.10 -11.19 -29.78
C GLY A 576 13.76 -12.18 -28.83
N ALA A 577 15.09 -12.17 -28.73
CA ALA A 577 15.83 -13.06 -27.82
C ALA A 577 15.47 -12.86 -26.33
N LEU A 578 15.09 -11.64 -25.92
CA LEU A 578 14.61 -11.36 -24.56
C LEU A 578 13.17 -11.82 -24.37
N ILE A 579 12.31 -11.52 -25.34
CA ILE A 579 10.88 -11.85 -25.30
C ILE A 579 10.66 -13.37 -25.32
N GLU A 580 11.35 -14.10 -26.19
CA GLU A 580 11.28 -15.55 -26.33
C GLU A 580 11.79 -16.29 -25.09
N ARG A 581 12.83 -15.75 -24.43
CA ARG A 581 13.35 -16.30 -23.18
C ARG A 581 12.38 -16.10 -22.01
N GLY A 582 11.52 -15.08 -22.09
CA GLY A 582 10.62 -14.67 -21.02
C GLY A 582 11.25 -13.65 -20.07
N ILE A 583 10.53 -12.56 -19.82
CA ILE A 583 10.91 -11.48 -18.91
C ILE A 583 10.03 -11.55 -17.66
N THR A 584 10.66 -11.54 -16.48
CA THR A 584 9.95 -11.56 -15.19
C THR A 584 10.27 -10.29 -14.40
N VAL A 585 9.34 -9.34 -14.39
CA VAL A 585 9.52 -8.03 -13.72
C VAL A 585 9.01 -8.10 -12.29
N HIS A 586 9.90 -8.33 -11.31
CA HIS A 586 9.49 -8.53 -9.91
C HIS A 586 8.65 -7.40 -9.32
N ASN A 587 8.98 -6.16 -9.70
CA ASN A 587 8.30 -4.93 -9.30
C ASN A 587 7.37 -4.37 -10.41
N LEU A 588 6.73 -5.26 -11.17
CA LEU A 588 5.64 -4.86 -12.08
C LEU A 588 4.56 -4.17 -11.24
N ARG A 589 4.23 -2.94 -11.60
CA ARG A 589 3.27 -2.13 -10.86
C ARG A 589 1.85 -2.60 -11.14
N GLU A 590 0.98 -2.52 -10.15
CA GLU A 590 -0.46 -2.74 -10.36
C GLU A 590 -1.00 -1.85 -11.50
N GLY A 591 -1.74 -2.47 -12.42
CA GLY A 591 -2.28 -1.81 -13.60
C GLY A 591 -1.24 -1.40 -14.66
N GLU A 592 0.00 -1.91 -14.59
CA GLU A 592 1.02 -1.66 -15.60
C GLU A 592 0.90 -2.61 -16.81
N ASP A 593 0.64 -2.05 -17.98
CA ASP A 593 0.47 -2.76 -19.26
C ASP A 593 1.78 -2.82 -20.10
N SER A 594 2.93 -2.76 -19.44
CA SER A 594 4.23 -2.66 -20.15
C SER A 594 4.63 -3.96 -20.87
N LEU A 595 4.23 -5.13 -20.36
CA LEU A 595 4.61 -6.42 -20.93
C LEU A 595 3.76 -6.79 -22.15
N ASP A 596 2.48 -6.43 -22.14
CA ASP A 596 1.58 -6.61 -23.28
C ASP A 596 1.87 -5.60 -24.39
N GLU A 597 2.11 -4.32 -24.04
CA GLU A 597 2.58 -3.33 -25.02
C GLU A 597 3.88 -3.79 -25.69
N LEU A 598 4.85 -4.32 -24.93
CA LEU A 598 6.09 -4.87 -25.49
C LEU A 598 5.82 -6.02 -26.45
N TRP A 599 5.01 -7.00 -26.04
CA TRP A 599 4.70 -8.19 -26.84
C TRP A 599 4.08 -7.83 -28.17
N PHE A 600 2.99 -7.05 -28.15
CA PHE A 600 2.28 -6.70 -29.36
C PHE A 600 3.12 -5.82 -30.28
N ARG A 601 3.83 -4.82 -29.72
CA ARG A 601 4.73 -3.98 -30.51
C ARG A 601 5.82 -4.77 -31.22
N TYR A 602 6.42 -5.77 -30.55
CA TYR A 602 7.41 -6.64 -31.20
C TYR A 602 6.84 -7.39 -32.39
N HIS A 603 5.68 -8.02 -32.23
CA HIS A 603 5.04 -8.79 -33.30
C HIS A 603 4.56 -7.90 -34.46
N GLU A 604 4.02 -6.72 -34.16
CA GLU A 604 3.61 -5.72 -35.17
C GLU A 604 4.82 -5.27 -36.00
N LEU A 605 5.98 -5.02 -35.37
CA LEU A 605 7.21 -4.65 -36.07
C LEU A 605 7.83 -5.80 -36.90
N ARG A 606 7.60 -7.06 -36.52
CA ARG A 606 8.04 -8.24 -37.29
C ARG A 606 7.16 -8.53 -38.50
N HIS A 607 5.94 -7.99 -38.54
CA HIS A 607 4.96 -8.20 -39.60
C HIS A 607 4.42 -6.87 -40.13
N PRO A 608 5.29 -5.98 -40.67
CA PRO A 608 4.92 -4.61 -41.02
C PRO A 608 3.86 -4.51 -42.13
N ASP A 609 3.73 -5.56 -42.96
CA ASP A 609 2.76 -5.63 -44.05
C ASP A 609 1.42 -6.27 -43.64
N THR A 610 1.27 -6.65 -42.37
CA THR A 610 0.05 -7.27 -41.82
C THR A 610 -0.71 -6.28 -40.96
N ASP A 611 -2.03 -6.28 -41.07
CA ASP A 611 -2.90 -5.47 -40.21
C ASP A 611 -2.64 -5.77 -38.72
N PRO A 612 -2.46 -4.76 -37.85
CA PRO A 612 -2.15 -4.97 -36.43
C PRO A 612 -3.17 -5.84 -35.69
N GLU A 613 -4.46 -5.75 -36.02
CA GLU A 613 -5.46 -6.63 -35.37
C GLU A 613 -5.27 -8.08 -35.78
N GLN A 614 -4.92 -8.33 -37.04
CA GLN A 614 -4.57 -9.66 -37.52
C GLN A 614 -3.32 -10.19 -36.81
N VAL A 615 -2.27 -9.38 -36.67
CA VAL A 615 -1.05 -9.75 -35.93
C VAL A 615 -1.37 -10.14 -34.50
N ARG A 616 -2.22 -9.37 -33.80
CA ARG A 616 -2.62 -9.68 -32.41
C ARG A 616 -3.44 -10.96 -32.29
N ARG A 617 -4.25 -11.29 -33.30
CA ARG A 617 -4.98 -12.57 -33.37
C ARG A 617 -4.03 -13.75 -33.60
N ASP A 618 -3.05 -13.58 -34.47
CA ASP A 618 -2.09 -14.63 -34.83
C ASP A 618 -1.02 -14.84 -33.75
N HIS A 619 -0.75 -13.80 -32.95
CA HIS A 619 0.20 -13.80 -31.83
C HIS A 619 -0.47 -13.39 -30.51
N PRO A 620 -1.34 -14.24 -29.94
CA PRO A 620 -2.04 -13.93 -28.70
C PRO A 620 -1.06 -13.71 -27.55
N LEU A 621 -1.42 -12.80 -26.64
CA LEU A 621 -0.61 -12.47 -25.47
C LEU A 621 -0.39 -13.72 -24.58
N PRO A 622 0.85 -14.08 -24.25
CA PRO A 622 1.14 -15.18 -23.33
C PRO A 622 0.59 -14.88 -21.94
N ALA A 623 0.03 -15.90 -21.27
CA ALA A 623 -0.52 -15.76 -19.92
C ALA A 623 0.50 -15.24 -18.89
N THR A 624 1.80 -15.45 -19.13
CA THR A 624 2.89 -14.94 -18.28
C THR A 624 3.04 -13.43 -18.35
N TYR A 625 2.59 -12.79 -19.43
CA TYR A 625 2.65 -11.35 -19.68
C TYR A 625 1.29 -10.65 -19.53
N ASP A 626 0.20 -11.41 -19.45
CA ASP A 626 -1.15 -10.84 -19.30
C ASP A 626 -1.44 -10.46 -17.85
N PHE A 627 -1.26 -9.18 -17.51
CA PHE A 627 -1.59 -8.58 -16.21
C PHE A 627 -2.74 -7.56 -16.32
N ARG A 628 -3.47 -7.54 -17.44
CA ARG A 628 -4.53 -6.56 -17.69
C ARG A 628 -5.71 -6.75 -16.73
N MET A 629 -6.18 -5.65 -16.15
CA MET A 629 -7.29 -5.66 -15.19
C MET A 629 -8.67 -5.39 -15.83
N HIS A 630 -8.68 -5.01 -17.11
CA HIS A 630 -9.86 -4.60 -17.88
C HIS A 630 -10.24 -5.61 -18.98
#